data_AF-A0A0R3TZ05-F1
#
_entry.id   AF-A0A0R3TZ05-F1
#
_cell.length_a   1.000
_cell.length_b   1.000
_cell.length_c   1.000
_cell.angle_alpha   90.00
_cell.angle_beta   90.00
_cell.angle_gamma   90.00
#
_symmetry.space_group_name_H-M   'P 1'
#
loop_
_entity.id
_entity.type
_entity.pdbx_description
1 polymer ?
#
loop_
_entity_poly.entity_id
_entity_poly.type
_entity_poly.pdbx_seq_one_letter_code
_entity_poly.pdbx_strand_id
1 'polypeptide(L)'
;LWLIWSMLFGAAVNADNPRGMASRFMANIWALFALVFLASYTANLAAFMISKDDFYDIMGIHDWRLQQPWNHKPPFRFATIPSGATEENIKINFPEMAAYMRAFNRTTVVEGLKSLKSEEIDAFIYDATISEYWASRDDGCKLKTVGNLYAMTGYGIGFPKGSQWLPKVNSRILNYQKNGEFLMHLIGRKFHRWKQFWLSGVCKKMTTLGNTNKTLGVKNFISAFILLLCGMLLCGIIFLLEHAFYRYIWRRMRNSDQYGCCALAVVG
;
A
#
# COMPACT_ATOMS: atom_id res chain seq x y z
N LEU A 1 -32.84 -15.43 -22.43
CA LEU A 1 -32.14 -14.23 -21.88
C LEU A 1 -31.63 -14.48 -20.46
N TRP A 2 -32.50 -14.85 -19.51
CA TRP A 2 -32.11 -15.16 -18.12
C TRP A 2 -31.04 -16.25 -17.98
N LEU A 3 -31.13 -17.34 -18.75
CA LEU A 3 -30.13 -18.42 -18.77
C LEU A 3 -28.72 -17.95 -19.19
N ILE A 4 -28.63 -16.98 -20.10
CA ILE A 4 -27.35 -16.42 -20.59
C ILE A 4 -26.70 -15.56 -19.49
N TRP A 5 -27.51 -14.73 -18.82
CA TRP A 5 -27.08 -13.92 -17.68
C TRP A 5 -26.66 -14.80 -16.50
N SER A 6 -27.42 -15.85 -16.18
CA SER A 6 -27.10 -16.74 -15.06
C SER A 6 -25.77 -17.47 -15.27
N MET A 7 -25.48 -17.92 -16.50
CA MET A 7 -24.20 -18.54 -16.85
C MET A 7 -23.02 -17.57 -16.74
N LEU A 8 -23.20 -16.29 -17.09
CA LEU A 8 -22.14 -15.28 -17.03
C LEU A 8 -21.75 -14.91 -15.60
N PHE A 9 -22.73 -14.78 -14.70
CA PHE A 9 -22.51 -14.36 -13.31
C PHE A 9 -22.41 -15.52 -12.31
N GLY A 10 -22.49 -16.78 -12.79
CA GLY A 10 -22.47 -17.96 -11.93
C GLY A 10 -23.67 -18.04 -10.97
N ALA A 11 -24.78 -17.35 -11.29
CA ALA A 11 -25.97 -17.32 -10.45
C ALA A 11 -26.82 -18.58 -10.66
N ALA A 12 -27.20 -19.25 -9.58
CA ALA A 12 -28.12 -20.39 -9.63
C ALA A 12 -29.56 -19.89 -9.82
N VAL A 13 -29.96 -19.63 -11.07
CA VAL A 13 -31.34 -19.34 -11.46
C VAL A 13 -31.95 -20.60 -12.03
N ASN A 14 -33.17 -20.96 -11.57
CA ASN A 14 -33.94 -22.05 -12.15
C ASN A 14 -34.41 -21.64 -13.55
N ALA A 15 -33.60 -21.95 -14.56
CA ALA A 15 -33.92 -21.75 -15.97
C ALA A 15 -33.98 -23.10 -16.68
N ASP A 16 -35.02 -23.31 -17.49
CA ASP A 16 -35.19 -24.54 -18.24
C ASP A 16 -34.06 -24.72 -19.27
N ASN A 17 -33.43 -25.88 -19.24
CA ASN A 17 -32.35 -26.20 -20.16
C ASN A 17 -32.92 -26.48 -21.56
N PRO A 18 -32.34 -25.93 -22.64
CA PRO A 18 -32.90 -26.10 -23.97
C PRO A 18 -32.80 -27.57 -24.42
N ARG A 19 -33.92 -28.09 -24.94
CA ARG A 19 -34.07 -29.53 -25.27
C ARG A 19 -33.39 -29.94 -26.58
N GLY A 20 -33.12 -29.01 -27.50
CA GLY A 20 -32.53 -29.30 -28.81
C GLY A 20 -31.01 -29.55 -28.76
N MET A 21 -30.51 -30.46 -29.61
CA MET A 21 -29.07 -30.78 -29.70
C MET A 21 -28.21 -29.56 -30.09
N ALA A 22 -28.65 -28.78 -31.09
CA ALA A 22 -27.95 -27.57 -31.52
C ALA A 22 -27.89 -26.49 -30.42
N SER A 23 -28.98 -26.32 -29.66
CA SER A 23 -29.04 -25.37 -28.54
C SER A 23 -28.17 -25.77 -27.35
N ARG A 24 -27.99 -27.07 -27.10
CA ARG A 24 -27.04 -27.57 -26.08
C ARG A 24 -25.59 -27.28 -26.47
N PHE A 25 -25.25 -27.45 -27.74
CA PHE A 25 -23.92 -27.11 -28.26
C PHE A 25 -23.64 -25.61 -28.12
N MET A 26 -24.58 -24.75 -28.49
CA MET A 26 -24.45 -23.30 -28.31
C MET A 26 -24.35 -22.90 -26.84
N ALA A 27 -25.11 -23.52 -25.94
CA ALA A 27 -25.00 -23.27 -24.50
C ALA A 27 -23.63 -23.67 -23.94
N ASN A 28 -23.05 -24.78 -24.42
CA ASN A 28 -21.71 -25.21 -24.01
C ASN A 28 -20.61 -24.25 -24.49
N ILE A 29 -20.72 -23.73 -25.72
CA ILE A 29 -19.79 -22.69 -26.22
C ILE A 29 -19.92 -21.42 -25.40
N TRP A 30 -21.16 -20.99 -25.11
CA TRP A 30 -21.39 -19.83 -24.26
C TRP A 30 -20.83 -20.00 -22.86
N ALA A 31 -20.99 -21.19 -22.26
CA ALA A 31 -20.43 -21.51 -20.96
C ALA A 31 -18.89 -21.45 -20.96
N LEU A 32 -18.23 -21.94 -22.01
CA LEU A 32 -16.78 -21.83 -22.16
C LEU A 32 -16.33 -20.36 -22.27
N PHE A 33 -17.04 -19.57 -23.08
CA PHE A 33 -16.77 -18.13 -23.21
C PHE A 33 -16.94 -17.40 -21.87
N ALA A 34 -18.03 -17.65 -21.15
CA ALA A 34 -18.29 -17.07 -19.83
C ALA A 34 -17.19 -17.45 -18.82
N LEU A 35 -16.73 -18.70 -18.82
CA LEU A 35 -15.63 -19.15 -17.96
C LEU A 35 -14.32 -18.42 -18.28
N VAL A 36 -13.95 -18.31 -19.56
CA VAL A 36 -12.73 -17.59 -19.96
C VAL A 36 -12.82 -16.11 -19.59
N PHE A 37 -13.96 -15.47 -19.83
CA PHE A 37 -14.19 -14.08 -19.44
C PHE A 37 -14.07 -13.87 -17.93
N LEU A 38 -14.70 -14.74 -17.13
CA LEU A 38 -14.61 -14.71 -15.68
C LEU A 38 -13.16 -14.89 -15.21
N ALA A 39 -12.41 -15.84 -15.80
CA ALA A 39 -11.02 -16.07 -15.46
C ALA A 39 -10.11 -14.87 -15.82
N SER A 40 -10.31 -14.23 -16.97
CA SER A 40 -9.57 -13.02 -17.33
C SER A 40 -9.90 -11.83 -16.43
N TYR A 41 -11.18 -11.68 -16.06
CA TYR A 41 -11.60 -10.63 -15.12
C TYR A 41 -11.00 -10.85 -13.73
N THR A 42 -11.05 -12.08 -13.20
CA THR A 42 -10.46 -12.40 -11.88
C THR A 42 -8.95 -12.21 -11.90
N ALA A 43 -8.25 -12.56 -12.99
CA ALA A 43 -6.82 -12.32 -13.14
C ALA A 43 -6.47 -10.82 -13.17
N ASN A 44 -7.21 -10.00 -13.92
CA ASN A 44 -6.97 -8.56 -14.00
C ASN A 44 -7.28 -7.86 -12.67
N LEU A 45 -8.39 -8.25 -12.04
CA LEU A 45 -8.75 -7.78 -10.70
C LEU A 45 -7.69 -8.18 -9.66
N ALA A 46 -7.18 -9.42 -9.70
CA ALA A 46 -6.09 -9.84 -8.81
C ALA A 46 -4.80 -9.04 -9.05
N ALA A 47 -4.45 -8.78 -10.32
CA ALA A 47 -3.30 -7.96 -10.67
C ALA A 47 -3.41 -6.53 -10.12
N PHE A 48 -4.60 -5.93 -10.17
CA PHE A 48 -4.87 -4.62 -9.58
C PHE A 48 -4.89 -4.65 -8.05
N MET A 49 -5.36 -5.75 -7.46
CA MET A 49 -5.45 -5.90 -6.01
C MET A 49 -4.11 -6.14 -5.31
N ILE A 50 -3.07 -6.53 -6.06
CA ILE A 50 -1.69 -6.49 -5.57
C ILE A 50 -1.36 -5.01 -5.33
N SER A 51 -1.68 -4.56 -4.13
CA SER A 51 -1.42 -3.22 -3.67
C SER A 51 0.09 -3.06 -3.65
N LYS A 52 0.64 -2.22 -4.52
CA LYS A 52 2.02 -1.77 -4.34
C LYS A 52 2.02 -0.93 -3.08
N ASP A 53 2.87 -1.25 -2.13
CA ASP A 53 3.08 -0.36 -1.01
C ASP A 53 3.58 0.98 -1.57
N ASP A 54 2.87 2.07 -1.27
CA ASP A 54 3.25 3.45 -1.64
C ASP A 54 4.46 3.92 -0.80
N PHE A 55 5.53 3.14 -0.78
CA PHE A 55 6.81 3.62 -0.30
C PHE A 55 7.53 4.32 -1.45
N TYR A 56 8.03 5.53 -1.20
CA TYR A 56 8.98 6.15 -2.09
C TYR A 56 10.28 5.31 -2.06
N ASP A 57 10.54 4.55 -3.12
CA ASP A 57 11.81 3.86 -3.31
C ASP A 57 12.87 4.89 -3.73
N ILE A 58 13.50 5.51 -2.72
CA ILE A 58 14.54 6.52 -2.90
C ILE A 58 15.88 5.79 -3.00
N MET A 59 16.62 6.01 -4.09
CA MET A 59 17.90 5.31 -4.31
C MET A 59 19.02 5.81 -3.37
N GLY A 60 18.86 7.00 -2.79
CA GLY A 60 19.78 7.59 -1.82
C GLY A 60 19.73 9.11 -1.86
N ILE A 61 20.78 9.78 -1.37
CA ILE A 61 20.84 11.25 -1.29
C ILE A 61 20.86 11.93 -2.67
N HIS A 62 21.35 11.23 -3.70
CA HIS A 62 21.47 11.75 -5.06
C HIS A 62 20.18 11.58 -5.89
N ASP A 63 19.07 11.21 -5.26
CA ASP A 63 17.79 11.11 -5.95
C ASP A 63 17.35 12.47 -6.50
N TRP A 64 16.82 12.49 -7.72
CA TRP A 64 16.31 13.68 -8.37
C TRP A 64 15.18 14.34 -7.57
N ARG A 65 14.43 13.56 -6.78
CA ARG A 65 13.37 14.07 -5.90
C ARG A 65 13.90 14.90 -4.73
N LEU A 66 15.12 14.61 -4.26
CA LEU A 66 15.78 15.36 -3.18
C LEU A 66 16.54 16.57 -3.73
N GLN A 67 17.13 16.44 -4.91
CA GLN A 67 17.85 17.53 -5.58
C GLN A 67 16.91 18.61 -6.10
N GLN A 68 15.77 18.21 -6.69
CA GLN A 68 14.79 19.13 -7.28
C GLN A 68 13.37 18.80 -6.79
N PRO A 69 13.01 19.21 -5.57
CA PRO A 69 11.75 18.83 -4.92
C PRO A 69 10.51 19.32 -5.66
N TRP A 70 10.64 20.41 -6.43
CA TRP A 70 9.56 21.02 -7.22
C TRP A 70 9.18 20.24 -8.48
N ASN A 71 10.03 19.34 -8.96
CA ASN A 71 9.72 18.50 -10.12
C ASN A 71 8.71 17.40 -9.79
N HIS A 72 8.52 17.09 -8.50
CA HIS A 72 7.49 16.18 -8.03
C HIS A 72 6.21 16.94 -7.65
N LYS A 73 5.04 16.37 -7.96
CA LYS A 73 3.75 16.91 -7.54
C LYS A 73 3.01 15.88 -6.67
N PRO A 74 2.70 16.18 -5.39
CA PRO A 74 3.09 17.40 -4.64
C PRO A 74 4.60 17.51 -4.42
N PRO A 75 5.13 18.70 -4.07
CA PRO A 75 6.56 18.88 -3.81
C PRO A 75 7.05 17.91 -2.74
N PHE A 76 8.21 17.30 -2.97
CA PHE A 76 8.76 16.30 -2.06
C PHE A 76 9.36 16.94 -0.81
N ARG A 77 8.69 16.78 0.34
CA ARG A 77 9.08 17.43 1.60
C ARG A 77 10.01 16.52 2.39
N PHE A 78 11.15 17.03 2.80
CA PHE A 78 12.08 16.28 3.64
C PHE A 78 12.76 17.16 4.67
N ALA A 79 13.11 16.54 5.79
CA ALA A 79 13.57 17.24 6.97
C ALA A 79 14.79 16.55 7.60
N THR A 80 15.56 17.33 8.34
CA THR A 80 16.57 16.83 9.28
C THR A 80 16.46 17.59 10.61
N ILE A 81 17.42 17.34 11.50
CA ILE A 81 17.52 18.02 12.79
C ILE A 81 18.43 19.25 12.63
N PRO A 82 17.97 20.44 13.02
CA PRO A 82 18.77 21.65 12.93
C PRO A 82 19.94 21.61 13.91
N SER A 83 21.05 22.28 13.55
CA SER A 83 22.30 22.32 14.30
C SER A 83 22.94 20.94 14.56
N GLY A 84 22.57 19.93 13.76
CA GLY A 84 23.14 18.59 13.82
C GLY A 84 24.30 18.39 12.83
N ALA A 85 25.09 17.32 13.04
CA ALA A 85 26.15 16.93 12.11
C ALA A 85 25.60 16.60 10.71
N THR A 86 24.38 16.07 10.63
CA THR A 86 23.70 15.76 9.36
C THR A 86 23.34 17.01 8.58
N GLU A 87 22.78 18.04 9.24
CA GLU A 87 22.46 19.31 8.60
C GLU A 87 23.71 20.01 8.10
N GLU A 88 24.77 20.10 8.91
CA GLU A 88 26.00 20.78 8.46
C GLU A 88 26.69 20.04 7.32
N ASN A 89 26.67 18.70 7.33
CA ASN A 89 27.19 17.92 6.21
C ASN A 89 26.40 18.19 4.92
N ILE A 90 25.07 18.22 5.00
CA ILE A 90 24.19 18.54 3.88
C ILE A 90 24.40 19.98 3.40
N LYS A 91 24.58 20.93 4.31
CA LYS A 91 24.80 22.35 3.99
C LYS A 91 26.10 22.59 3.23
N ILE A 92 27.14 21.82 3.52
CA ILE A 92 28.43 21.89 2.81
C ILE A 92 28.34 21.22 1.44
N ASN A 93 27.74 20.02 1.36
CA ASN A 93 27.76 19.20 0.13
C ASN A 93 26.61 19.54 -0.84
N PHE A 94 25.46 19.98 -0.33
CA PHE A 94 24.22 20.22 -1.07
C PHE A 94 23.51 21.50 -0.55
N PRO A 95 24.04 22.69 -0.84
CA PRO A 95 23.53 23.94 -0.28
C PRO A 95 22.08 24.25 -0.67
N GLU A 96 21.66 23.90 -1.89
CA GLU A 96 20.28 24.07 -2.37
C GLU A 96 19.29 23.18 -1.61
N MET A 97 19.66 21.91 -1.44
CA MET A 97 18.91 20.94 -0.63
C MET A 97 18.78 21.43 0.83
N ALA A 98 19.88 21.92 1.40
CA ALA A 98 19.89 22.47 2.76
C ALA A 98 18.97 23.69 2.90
N ALA A 99 18.94 24.58 1.92
CA ALA A 99 18.06 25.74 1.93
C ALA A 99 16.57 25.34 1.92
N TYR A 100 16.22 24.33 1.12
CA TYR A 100 14.86 23.78 1.08
C TYR A 100 14.45 23.12 2.40
N MET A 101 15.33 22.31 3.00
CA MET A 101 15.06 21.57 4.24
C MET A 101 14.78 22.46 5.44
N ARG A 102 15.36 23.67 5.51
CA ARG A 102 15.21 24.58 6.66
C ARG A 102 13.75 24.87 7.02
N ALA A 103 12.84 24.90 6.03
CA ALA A 103 11.43 25.14 6.27
C ALA A 103 10.70 23.96 6.94
N PHE A 104 11.23 22.74 6.81
CA PHE A 104 10.59 21.50 7.27
C PHE A 104 11.33 20.81 8.42
N ASN A 105 12.50 21.33 8.83
CA ASN A 105 13.33 20.78 9.89
C ASN A 105 12.57 20.64 11.22
N ARG A 106 12.87 19.57 11.95
CA ARG A 106 12.24 19.23 13.25
C ARG A 106 13.29 19.19 14.35
N THR A 107 12.89 19.57 15.56
CA THR A 107 13.85 19.76 16.66
C THR A 107 14.37 18.44 17.21
N THR A 108 13.54 17.41 17.22
CA THR A 108 13.87 16.09 17.78
C THR A 108 13.63 14.97 16.77
N VAL A 109 14.35 13.86 16.94
CA VAL A 109 14.14 12.64 16.14
C VAL A 109 12.70 12.15 16.28
N VAL A 110 12.16 12.15 17.51
CA VAL A 110 10.81 11.65 17.79
C VAL A 110 9.74 12.50 17.08
N GLU A 111 9.90 13.82 17.08
CA GLU A 111 9.04 14.73 16.34
C GLU A 111 9.15 14.49 14.83
N GLY A 112 10.37 14.36 14.30
CA GLY A 112 10.61 14.05 12.89
C GLY A 112 9.92 12.76 12.45
N LEU A 113 10.05 11.70 13.24
CA LEU A 113 9.39 10.42 12.97
C LEU A 113 7.87 10.51 13.10
N LYS A 114 7.35 11.33 14.02
CA LYS A 114 5.91 11.57 14.15
C LYS A 114 5.35 12.30 12.92
N SER A 115 6.02 13.36 12.48
CA SER A 115 5.66 14.10 11.26
C SER A 115 5.74 13.23 10.00
N LEU A 116 6.68 12.28 9.94
CA LEU A 116 6.78 11.31 8.86
C LEU A 116 5.57 10.34 8.86
N LYS A 117 5.14 9.87 10.04
CA LYS A 117 3.96 9.00 10.17
C LYS A 117 2.64 9.72 9.88
N SER A 118 2.57 11.02 10.12
CA SER A 118 1.39 11.85 9.84
C SER A 118 1.39 12.45 8.43
N GLU A 119 2.32 12.04 7.56
CA GLU A 119 2.43 12.51 6.17
C GLU A 119 2.60 14.04 6.05
N GLU A 120 3.18 14.69 7.07
CA GLU A 120 3.57 16.11 7.03
C GLU A 120 4.89 16.32 6.29
N ILE A 121 5.76 15.31 6.34
CA ILE A 121 7.01 15.21 5.59
C ILE A 121 7.04 13.85 4.91
N ASP A 122 7.67 13.77 3.75
CA ASP A 122 7.71 12.59 2.90
C ASP A 122 9.01 11.78 3.13
N ALA A 123 10.08 12.44 3.61
CA ALA A 123 11.30 11.76 4.07
C ALA A 123 11.97 12.46 5.26
N PHE A 124 12.66 11.67 6.09
CA PHE A 124 13.46 12.16 7.20
C PHE A 124 14.90 11.69 7.03
N ILE A 125 15.84 12.63 6.91
CA ILE A 125 17.26 12.35 6.69
C ILE A 125 17.99 12.48 8.02
N TYR A 126 18.50 11.35 8.50
CA TYR A 126 19.24 11.29 9.74
C TYR A 126 20.27 10.15 9.75
N ASP A 127 21.01 10.00 10.85
CA ASP A 127 21.98 8.91 11.03
C ASP A 127 21.33 7.55 10.76
N ALA A 128 22.02 6.72 9.99
CA ALA A 128 21.54 5.42 9.59
C ALA A 128 21.29 4.48 10.78
N THR A 129 22.17 4.49 11.78
CA THR A 129 22.04 3.58 12.92
C THR A 129 20.85 3.92 13.81
N ILE A 130 20.61 5.22 14.02
CA ILE A 130 19.46 5.72 14.79
C ILE A 130 18.16 5.49 14.01
N SER A 131 18.16 5.76 12.71
CA SER A 131 17.00 5.53 11.86
C SER A 131 16.62 4.04 11.80
N GLU A 132 17.60 3.14 11.70
CA GLU A 132 17.38 1.68 11.73
C GLU A 132 16.87 1.21 13.10
N TYR A 133 17.37 1.78 14.20
CA TYR A 133 16.89 1.50 15.55
C TYR A 133 15.42 1.85 15.74
N TRP A 134 14.98 3.02 15.25
CA TRP A 134 13.59 3.45 15.37
C TRP A 134 12.67 2.71 14.40
N ALA A 135 13.11 2.46 13.17
CA ALA A 135 12.34 1.70 12.19
C ALA A 135 12.12 0.24 12.65
N SER A 136 13.11 -0.37 13.31
CA SER A 136 12.98 -1.76 13.78
C SER A 136 12.01 -1.90 14.97
N ARG A 137 11.81 -0.83 15.75
CA ARG A 137 10.97 -0.80 16.96
C ARG A 137 9.59 -0.15 16.75
N ASP A 138 9.24 0.17 15.52
CA ASP A 138 7.97 0.82 15.24
C ASP A 138 6.77 -0.12 15.47
N ASP A 139 5.75 0.32 16.22
CA ASP A 139 4.59 -0.51 16.57
C ASP A 139 3.78 -0.99 15.35
N GLY A 140 3.85 -0.26 14.24
CA GLY A 140 3.11 -0.54 13.00
C GLY A 140 3.96 -0.96 11.81
N CYS A 141 5.28 -1.09 11.97
CA CYS A 141 6.25 -1.28 10.88
C CYS A 141 5.98 -0.38 9.65
N LYS A 142 5.55 0.87 9.89
CA LYS A 142 5.23 1.85 8.85
C LYS A 142 6.46 2.61 8.39
N LEU A 143 7.50 2.63 9.21
CA LEU A 143 8.77 3.27 8.94
C LEU A 143 9.73 2.28 8.26
N LYS A 144 10.41 2.74 7.21
CA LYS A 144 11.43 1.97 6.50
C LYS A 144 12.63 2.86 6.20
N THR A 145 13.83 2.35 6.47
CA THR A 145 15.08 2.97 6.00
C THR A 145 15.27 2.65 4.51
N VAL A 146 15.46 3.67 3.69
CA VAL A 146 15.65 3.56 2.23
C VAL A 146 17.00 4.16 1.80
N GLY A 147 17.49 3.72 0.64
CA GLY A 147 18.75 4.18 0.07
C GLY A 147 20.01 3.56 0.68
N ASN A 148 21.14 3.82 0.01
CA ASN A 148 22.46 3.43 0.48
C ASN A 148 23.03 4.46 1.48
N LEU A 149 23.95 4.01 2.34
CA LEU A 149 24.66 4.88 3.26
C LEU A 149 25.46 5.92 2.48
N TYR A 150 25.12 7.20 2.63
CA TYR A 150 25.82 8.29 1.97
C TYR A 150 27.23 8.50 2.53
N ALA A 151 27.35 8.51 3.86
CA ALA A 151 28.62 8.74 4.55
C ALA A 151 28.96 7.53 5.42
N MET A 152 30.06 6.84 5.11
CA MET A 152 30.60 5.74 5.91
C MET A 152 31.41 6.30 7.09
N THR A 153 30.73 7.01 7.98
CA THR A 153 31.31 7.55 9.21
C THR A 153 31.02 6.62 10.38
N GLY A 154 31.93 6.57 11.35
CA GLY A 154 31.80 5.75 12.55
C GLY A 154 31.78 6.63 13.80
N TYR A 155 31.09 6.15 14.84
CA TYR A 155 31.16 6.78 16.16
C TYR A 155 32.55 6.60 16.76
N GLY A 156 33.08 7.68 17.34
CA GLY A 156 34.38 7.71 18.01
C GLY A 156 34.29 8.30 19.41
N ILE A 157 35.25 7.92 20.25
CA ILE A 157 35.40 8.50 21.59
C ILE A 157 36.46 9.60 21.50
N GLY A 158 36.08 10.83 21.85
CA GLY A 158 36.98 11.98 21.89
C GLY A 158 37.79 12.03 23.18
N PHE A 159 39.09 12.30 23.07
CA PHE A 159 39.97 12.60 24.20
C PHE A 159 40.61 13.98 23.99
N PRO A 160 41.00 14.70 25.07
CA PRO A 160 41.72 15.96 24.94
C PRO A 160 43.04 15.74 24.19
N LYS A 161 43.48 16.76 23.45
CA LYS A 161 44.73 16.73 22.68
C LYS A 161 45.89 16.38 23.61
N GLY A 162 46.69 15.39 23.25
CA GLY A 162 47.83 14.93 24.04
C GLY A 162 47.50 13.97 25.20
N SER A 163 46.25 13.49 25.32
CA SER A 163 45.89 12.52 26.35
C SER A 163 46.68 11.21 26.26
N GLN A 164 47.28 10.79 27.38
CA GLN A 164 47.97 9.49 27.50
C GLN A 164 47.02 8.28 27.39
N TRP A 165 45.71 8.50 27.52
CA TRP A 165 44.70 7.45 27.44
C TRP A 165 44.31 7.09 26.01
N LEU A 166 44.46 8.01 25.06
CA LEU A 166 44.11 7.78 23.65
C LEU A 166 44.76 6.50 23.08
N PRO A 167 46.10 6.31 23.16
CA PRO A 167 46.74 5.10 22.63
C PRO A 167 46.33 3.83 23.39
N LYS A 168 46.13 3.92 24.72
CA LYS A 168 45.71 2.79 25.55
C LYS A 168 44.30 2.31 25.17
N VAL A 169 43.36 3.24 25.02
CA VAL A 169 41.97 2.94 24.65
C VAL A 169 41.88 2.46 23.21
N ASN A 170 42.58 3.12 22.27
CA ASN A 170 42.59 2.70 20.86
C ASN A 170 43.17 1.29 20.70
N SER A 171 44.25 0.96 21.41
CA SER A 171 44.83 -0.39 21.43
C SER A 171 43.82 -1.43 21.92
N ARG A 172 43.03 -1.12 22.97
CA ARG A 172 41.98 -2.04 23.47
C ARG A 172 40.85 -2.23 22.48
N ILE A 173 40.37 -1.15 21.84
CA ILE A 173 39.33 -1.23 20.79
C ILE A 173 39.81 -2.09 19.63
N LEU A 174 41.04 -1.86 19.15
CA LEU A 174 41.64 -2.66 18.08
C LEU A 174 41.82 -4.13 18.50
N ASN A 175 42.17 -4.39 19.76
CA ASN A 175 42.26 -5.75 20.29
C ASN A 175 40.89 -6.45 20.30
N TYR A 176 39.82 -5.74 20.65
CA TYR A 176 38.46 -6.27 20.55
C TYR A 176 38.03 -6.53 19.10
N GLN A 177 38.45 -5.67 18.15
CA GLN A 177 38.16 -5.86 16.73
C GLN A 177 38.94 -7.03 16.13
N LYS A 178 40.24 -7.17 16.43
CA LYS A 178 41.13 -8.23 15.91
C LYS A 178 40.86 -9.59 16.54
N ASN A 179 40.73 -9.66 17.87
CA ASN A 179 40.36 -10.92 18.55
C ASN A 179 38.94 -11.37 18.20
N GLY A 180 38.15 -10.53 17.54
CA GLY A 180 36.85 -10.88 16.98
C GLY A 180 36.89 -12.05 16.00
N GLU A 181 38.04 -12.39 15.39
CA GLU A 181 38.19 -13.46 14.40
C GLU A 181 38.49 -14.86 15.04
N PHE A 182 39.37 -14.94 16.03
CA PHE A 182 39.65 -16.22 16.75
C PHE A 182 38.61 -16.49 17.86
N LEU A 183 38.10 -15.44 18.49
CA LEU A 183 37.00 -15.48 19.45
C LEU A 183 35.63 -15.44 18.74
N MET A 184 35.58 -15.53 17.39
CA MET A 184 34.35 -15.45 16.60
C MET A 184 33.41 -16.62 16.88
N HIS A 185 33.97 -17.81 17.10
CA HIS A 185 33.22 -19.04 17.26
C HIS A 185 32.45 -19.10 18.60
N LEU A 186 32.89 -18.37 19.63
CA LEU A 186 32.31 -18.42 20.99
C LEU A 186 31.81 -17.05 21.52
N ILE A 187 32.46 -15.94 21.16
CA ILE A 187 32.11 -14.59 21.65
C ILE A 187 31.69 -13.66 20.50
N GLY A 188 32.20 -13.82 19.27
CA GLY A 188 31.71 -13.06 18.10
C GLY A 188 30.22 -13.32 17.85
N ARG A 189 29.78 -14.57 18.03
CA ARG A 189 28.35 -14.91 18.07
C ARG A 189 27.61 -14.16 19.17
N LYS A 190 28.20 -13.96 20.36
CA LYS A 190 27.60 -13.15 21.44
C LYS A 190 27.58 -11.68 21.03
N PHE A 191 28.68 -11.03 20.65
CA PHE A 191 28.66 -9.61 20.31
C PHE A 191 27.73 -9.29 19.14
N HIS A 192 27.74 -10.10 18.08
CA HIS A 192 26.79 -9.93 16.99
C HIS A 192 25.35 -10.20 17.44
N ARG A 193 25.10 -11.23 18.24
CA ARG A 193 23.77 -11.51 18.83
C ARG A 193 23.33 -10.43 19.81
N TRP A 194 24.25 -9.78 20.51
CA TRP A 194 23.97 -8.66 21.42
C TRP A 194 23.66 -7.41 20.61
N LYS A 195 24.46 -7.10 19.58
CA LYS A 195 24.14 -6.04 18.61
C LYS A 195 22.76 -6.27 17.99
N GLN A 196 22.48 -7.51 17.57
CA GLN A 196 21.16 -7.89 17.07
C GLN A 196 20.10 -7.76 18.16
N PHE A 197 20.33 -8.20 19.39
CA PHE A 197 19.37 -8.10 20.49
C PHE A 197 19.04 -6.65 20.87
N TRP A 198 20.04 -5.77 20.90
CA TRP A 198 19.86 -4.36 21.28
C TRP A 198 19.38 -3.49 20.11
N LEU A 199 19.73 -3.78 18.85
CA LEU A 199 19.30 -3.00 17.68
C LEU A 199 18.12 -3.60 16.91
N SER A 200 17.89 -4.91 16.98
CA SER A 200 16.73 -5.55 16.36
C SER A 200 15.51 -5.33 17.22
N GLY A 201 14.51 -4.65 16.66
CA GLY A 201 13.16 -4.65 17.18
C GLY A 201 12.29 -5.71 16.50
N VAL A 202 10.98 -5.52 16.63
CA VAL A 202 9.93 -6.43 16.16
C VAL A 202 9.83 -6.42 14.63
N CYS A 203 10.12 -5.28 14.00
CA CYS A 203 10.08 -5.13 12.55
C CYS A 203 11.37 -5.64 11.91
N LYS A 204 11.26 -6.67 11.06
CA LYS A 204 12.37 -7.17 10.25
C LYS A 204 12.48 -6.34 8.97
N LYS A 205 13.72 -6.00 8.58
CA LYS A 205 14.00 -5.47 7.23
C LYS A 205 13.56 -6.52 6.20
N MET A 206 12.40 -6.31 5.58
CA MET A 206 11.98 -7.09 4.42
C MET A 206 12.81 -6.62 3.22
N THR A 207 13.81 -7.42 2.85
CA THR A 207 14.58 -7.28 1.62
C THR A 207 13.80 -7.76 0.39
N THR A 208 12.67 -8.45 0.58
CA THR A 208 11.79 -8.92 -0.49
C THR A 208 10.67 -7.92 -0.73
N LEU A 209 10.75 -7.23 -1.86
CA LEU A 209 9.86 -6.18 -2.34
C LEU A 209 8.46 -6.68 -2.77
N GLY A 210 7.88 -7.66 -2.09
CA GLY A 210 6.67 -8.30 -2.61
C GLY A 210 5.90 -9.25 -1.71
N ASN A 211 6.09 -9.22 -0.38
CA ASN A 211 5.32 -10.12 0.49
C ASN A 211 4.83 -9.47 1.79
N THR A 212 4.38 -8.22 1.72
CA THR A 212 3.45 -7.71 2.72
C THR A 212 2.09 -8.29 2.38
N ASN A 213 1.70 -9.38 3.07
CA ASN A 213 0.32 -9.88 3.06
C ASN A 213 -0.56 -8.85 3.78
N LYS A 214 -0.69 -7.64 3.23
CA LYS A 214 -1.70 -6.69 3.67
C LYS A 214 -3.03 -7.35 3.37
N THR A 215 -3.76 -7.70 4.43
CA THR A 215 -5.12 -8.18 4.29
C THR A 215 -5.90 -7.16 3.48
N LEU A 216 -6.66 -7.62 2.50
CA LEU A 216 -7.47 -6.76 1.64
C LEU A 216 -8.39 -5.93 2.54
N GLY A 217 -8.10 -4.64 2.66
CA GLY A 217 -8.86 -3.74 3.51
C GLY A 217 -10.24 -3.46 2.92
N VAL A 218 -11.19 -3.07 3.77
CA VAL A 218 -12.55 -2.67 3.37
C VAL A 218 -12.54 -1.60 2.28
N LYS A 219 -11.49 -0.75 2.24
CA LYS A 219 -11.29 0.28 1.21
C LYS A 219 -11.34 -0.29 -0.22
N ASN A 220 -10.83 -1.51 -0.44
CA ASN A 220 -10.83 -2.15 -1.77
C ASN A 220 -12.23 -2.60 -2.19
N PHE A 221 -13.16 -2.78 -1.25
CA PHE A 221 -14.52 -3.24 -1.50
C PHE A 221 -15.58 -2.14 -1.51
N ILE A 222 -15.22 -0.88 -1.19
CA ILE A 222 -16.16 0.25 -1.14
C ILE A 222 -16.93 0.40 -2.46
N SER A 223 -16.24 0.31 -3.60
CA SER A 223 -16.87 0.45 -4.92
C SER A 223 -17.93 -0.63 -5.17
N ALA A 224 -17.71 -1.86 -4.71
CA ALA A 224 -18.68 -2.94 -4.84
C ALA A 224 -19.94 -2.68 -4.00
N PHE A 225 -19.78 -2.16 -2.78
CA PHE A 225 -20.91 -1.77 -1.93
C PHE A 225 -21.73 -0.62 -2.54
N ILE A 226 -21.06 0.38 -3.11
CA ILE A 226 -21.74 1.51 -3.79
C ILE A 226 -22.56 0.99 -4.98
N LEU A 227 -21.99 0.09 -5.79
CA LEU A 227 -22.66 -0.46 -6.96
C LEU A 227 -23.91 -1.29 -6.57
N LEU A 228 -23.82 -2.09 -5.51
CA LEU A 228 -24.97 -2.82 -4.95
C LEU A 228 -26.07 -1.88 -4.48
N LEU A 229 -25.73 -0.79 -3.79
CA LEU A 229 -26.71 0.19 -3.32
C LEU A 229 -27.42 0.87 -4.49
N CYS A 230 -26.67 1.32 -5.50
CA CYS A 230 -27.24 1.85 -6.74
C CYS A 230 -28.17 0.83 -7.44
N GLY A 231 -27.78 -0.45 -7.47
CA GLY A 231 -28.61 -1.52 -8.01
C GLY A 231 -29.94 -1.69 -7.27
N MET A 232 -29.91 -1.68 -5.92
CA MET A 232 -31.14 -1.75 -5.11
C MET A 232 -32.06 -0.55 -5.36
N LEU A 233 -31.51 0.66 -5.47
CA LEU A 233 -32.29 1.85 -5.79
C LEU A 233 -32.94 1.77 -7.17
N LEU A 234 -32.20 1.33 -8.18
CA LEU A 234 -32.73 1.15 -9.54
C LEU A 234 -33.84 0.08 -9.57
N CYS A 235 -33.66 -1.04 -8.88
CA CYS A 235 -34.71 -2.05 -8.73
C CYS A 235 -35.96 -1.49 -8.06
N GLY A 236 -35.80 -0.68 -7.01
CA GLY A 236 -36.92 0.00 -6.35
C GLY A 236 -37.66 0.97 -7.28
N ILE A 237 -36.94 1.73 -8.10
CA ILE A 237 -37.54 2.63 -9.10
C ILE A 237 -38.31 1.84 -10.15
N ILE A 238 -37.73 0.76 -10.69
CA ILE A 238 -38.40 -0.10 -11.69
C ILE A 238 -39.68 -0.70 -11.10
N PHE A 239 -39.63 -1.20 -9.86
CA PHE A 239 -40.80 -1.74 -9.18
C PHE A 239 -41.91 -0.69 -8.96
N LEU A 240 -41.54 0.54 -8.58
CA LEU A 240 -42.50 1.65 -8.47
C LEU A 240 -43.12 2.02 -9.83
N LEU A 241 -42.31 2.05 -10.89
CA LEU A 241 -42.79 2.31 -12.25
C LEU A 241 -43.74 1.21 -12.73
N GLU A 242 -43.44 -0.06 -12.47
CA GLU A 242 -44.32 -1.18 -12.79
C GLU A 242 -45.64 -1.09 -12.01
N HIS A 243 -45.59 -0.79 -10.70
CA HIS A 243 -46.79 -0.64 -9.88
C HIS A 243 -47.66 0.53 -10.34
N ALA A 244 -47.02 1.66 -10.71
CA ALA A 244 -47.71 2.82 -11.25
C ALA A 244 -48.34 2.51 -12.62
N PHE A 245 -47.59 1.87 -13.52
CA PHE A 245 -48.05 1.42 -14.83
C PHE A 245 -49.26 0.49 -14.70
N TYR A 246 -49.16 -0.54 -13.86
CA TYR A 246 -50.24 -1.47 -13.57
C TYR A 246 -51.47 -0.75 -13.01
N ARG A 247 -51.32 0.13 -12.00
CA ARG A 247 -52.47 0.88 -11.45
C ARG A 247 -53.09 1.85 -12.46
N TYR A 248 -52.30 2.59 -13.23
CA TYR A 248 -52.84 3.60 -14.15
C TYR A 248 -53.43 2.98 -15.41
N ILE A 249 -52.76 1.99 -16.01
CA ILE A 249 -53.20 1.38 -17.28
C ILE A 249 -54.30 0.37 -17.05
N TRP A 250 -54.28 -0.41 -15.96
CA TRP A 250 -55.41 -1.30 -15.67
C TRP A 250 -56.67 -0.48 -15.31
N ARG A 251 -56.56 0.64 -14.58
CA ARG A 251 -57.71 1.54 -14.37
C ARG A 251 -58.23 2.13 -15.69
N ARG A 252 -57.36 2.45 -16.65
CA ARG A 252 -57.75 2.99 -17.95
C ARG A 252 -58.37 1.93 -18.86
N MET A 253 -57.84 0.71 -18.87
CA MET A 253 -58.40 -0.44 -19.60
C MET A 253 -59.77 -0.86 -19.03
N ARG A 254 -59.94 -0.87 -17.70
CA ARG A 254 -61.23 -1.19 -17.05
C ARG A 254 -62.34 -0.17 -17.33
N ASN A 255 -61.99 1.11 -17.53
CA ASN A 255 -62.95 2.14 -17.95
C ASN A 255 -63.25 2.11 -19.47
N SER A 256 -62.36 1.57 -20.30
CA SER A 256 -62.63 1.37 -21.73
C SER A 256 -63.58 0.19 -22.01
N ASP A 257 -63.62 -0.83 -21.14
CA ASP A 257 -64.60 -1.94 -21.24
C ASP A 257 -66.05 -1.52 -21.01
N GLN A 258 -66.32 -0.30 -20.52
CA GLN A 258 -67.68 0.21 -20.35
C GLN A 258 -68.23 0.91 -21.62
N TYR A 259 -67.39 1.12 -22.65
CA TYR A 259 -67.79 1.69 -23.95
C TYR A 259 -67.35 0.84 -25.16
N GLY A 260 -66.99 -0.42 -24.97
CA GLY A 260 -66.55 -1.32 -26.03
C GLY A 260 -67.31 -2.64 -26.04
N CYS A 261 -68.40 -2.72 -26.79
CA CYS A 261 -68.88 -3.99 -27.34
C CYS A 261 -67.75 -4.63 -28.16
N CYS A 262 -67.02 -5.58 -27.58
CA CYS A 262 -66.48 -6.80 -28.19
C CYS A 262 -65.50 -7.46 -27.23
N ALA A 263 -65.93 -8.58 -26.65
CA ALA A 263 -65.07 -9.51 -25.94
C ALA A 263 -63.91 -9.94 -26.85
N LEU A 264 -62.68 -9.62 -26.47
CA LEU A 264 -61.48 -10.24 -27.03
C LEU A 264 -61.03 -11.33 -26.06
N ALA A 265 -61.16 -12.56 -26.55
CA ALA A 265 -60.90 -13.82 -25.90
C ALA A 265 -59.61 -13.80 -25.06
N VAL A 266 -59.79 -14.07 -23.77
CA VAL A 266 -58.77 -14.67 -22.91
C VAL A 266 -58.55 -16.10 -23.42
N VAL A 267 -57.41 -16.35 -24.04
CA VAL A 267 -56.88 -17.71 -24.22
C VAL A 267 -55.69 -17.83 -23.29
N GLY A 268 -55.88 -18.65 -22.25
CA GLY A 268 -54.80 -19.22 -21.44
C GLY A 268 -54.13 -20.40 -22.11
#